data_AF-D8LI09-F1
#
_entry.id   AF-D8LI09-F1
#
_cell.length_a   1.000
_cell.length_b   1.000
_cell.length_c   1.000
_cell.angle_alpha   90.00
_cell.angle_beta   90.00
_cell.angle_gamma   90.00
#
_symmetry.space_group_name_H-M   'P 1'
#
loop_
_entity.id
_entity.type
_entity.pdbx_description
1 polymer ?
#
loop_
_entity_poly.entity_id
_entity_poly.type
_entity_poly.pdbx_seq_one_letter_code
_entity_poly.pdbx_strand_id
1 'polypeptide(L)'
;MSDAVSRDIGPAVLSQLDNEAVRTYRMSYRRFRKGDSRGSRGEDPEAPADHVVPDELVPEVDGDHGVPGLSAAEIFNAEMFDALSRYRMDYRRHRMGAARGAKGEITALAMGPTSLTGNKRSSMKLPVGQLSALAAFRKAALHAAVARLTTFHVHIGAGRLGLGLVIPAIHASGKPYAIVQRPSRSWAAVTDKEGTEVGLKVNGEPTIEKMDVLKNGMVGGVAALPGGGLGEESRVFACTDEAESLKALAERATTFSISLGPSMSDVVLPLLSCIEPKADGERPALYACENDHDAVHKLQEALEGRVDVVSCMVDRICTERTITADWIEMGTEPSSGEIVVIAPPQGAPLPPFKGDHVQIPRIPAEAEYFCRRKILLVNGMHTTLAFITLCKLESGVLQGDGWKEHILVTPATATEQENALVWRWAVARVMYVMWEHEPDIIKAAHNINTDEELCRTLLRYAKTTLGRFSGVEDKAGRVLGGGVANRFEGRLNMIKSFLENEPPMRTGLRAKLLKLAGVKESDMREAVRSLVEQSSRFVGVKVNKPAAKVVVT
;
A
#
# COMPACT_ATOMS: atom_id res chain seq x y z
N MET A 1 46.44 -3.46 -22.14
CA MET A 1 46.43 -2.32 -23.09
C MET A 1 45.07 -2.38 -23.78
N SER A 2 44.03 -1.71 -23.29
CA SER A 2 43.82 -0.25 -23.21
C SER A 2 43.79 0.41 -24.59
N ASP A 3 42.60 0.75 -25.06
CA ASP A 3 42.36 2.06 -25.66
C ASP A 3 40.90 2.46 -25.42
N ALA A 4 40.71 3.67 -24.92
CA ALA A 4 39.40 4.26 -24.62
C ALA A 4 39.09 5.31 -25.69
N VAL A 5 37.89 5.26 -26.27
CA VAL A 5 37.45 6.25 -27.25
C VAL A 5 37.21 7.57 -26.54
N SER A 6 38.15 8.50 -26.69
CA SER A 6 37.99 9.90 -26.30
C SER A 6 36.78 10.51 -27.02
N ARG A 7 35.82 11.05 -26.25
CA ARG A 7 34.78 11.92 -26.78
C ARG A 7 35.17 13.37 -26.52
N ASP A 8 35.73 13.97 -27.57
CA ASP A 8 36.11 15.37 -27.59
C ASP A 8 34.86 16.27 -27.42
N ILE A 9 34.90 17.22 -26.50
CA ILE A 9 33.79 18.14 -26.24
C ILE A 9 33.99 19.36 -27.14
N GLY A 10 33.13 19.50 -28.15
CA GLY A 10 33.29 20.52 -29.19
C GLY A 10 33.36 21.97 -28.69
N PRO A 11 33.93 22.90 -29.49
CA PRO A 11 34.49 24.16 -28.97
C PRO A 11 33.47 25.19 -28.41
N ALA A 12 32.17 24.96 -28.62
CA ALA A 12 31.11 25.92 -28.30
C ALA A 12 30.89 26.18 -26.80
N VAL A 13 31.30 25.26 -25.92
CA VAL A 13 31.17 25.43 -24.46
C VAL A 13 32.32 26.28 -23.87
N LEU A 14 33.48 26.31 -24.53
CA LEU A 14 34.67 26.98 -24.01
C LEU A 14 34.66 28.50 -24.27
N SER A 15 34.02 28.97 -25.34
CA SER A 15 33.94 30.41 -25.66
C SER A 15 33.11 31.21 -24.64
N GLN A 16 32.08 30.60 -24.03
CA GLN A 16 31.28 31.26 -22.99
C GLN A 16 32.01 31.36 -21.63
N LEU A 17 33.06 30.58 -21.41
CA LEU A 17 33.87 30.60 -20.19
C LEU A 17 35.06 31.57 -20.26
N ASP A 18 35.18 32.33 -21.35
CA ASP A 18 36.29 33.24 -21.62
C ASP A 18 35.87 34.71 -21.71
N ASN A 19 34.77 35.08 -21.04
CA ASN A 19 34.37 36.47 -20.86
C ASN A 19 35.22 37.18 -19.78
N GLU A 20 35.23 38.52 -19.85
CA GLU A 20 36.08 39.35 -19.00
C GLU A 20 35.72 39.28 -17.51
N ALA A 21 34.45 39.06 -17.16
CA ALA A 21 34.01 38.87 -15.78
C ALA A 21 34.55 37.56 -15.17
N VAL A 22 34.54 36.46 -15.93
CA VAL A 22 35.09 35.16 -15.50
C VAL A 22 36.62 35.21 -15.40
N ARG A 23 37.30 35.90 -16.34
CA ARG A 23 38.74 36.16 -16.25
C ARG A 23 39.09 37.01 -15.02
N THR A 24 38.33 38.08 -14.76
CA THR A 24 38.49 38.96 -13.59
C THR A 24 38.27 38.20 -12.28
N TYR A 25 37.22 37.38 -12.19
CA TYR A 25 36.98 36.51 -11.04
C TYR A 25 38.14 35.53 -10.79
N ARG A 26 38.64 34.86 -11.84
CA ARG A 26 39.78 33.94 -11.74
C ARG A 26 41.08 34.64 -11.32
N MET A 27 41.30 35.88 -11.79
CA MET A 27 42.44 36.72 -11.40
C MET A 27 42.36 37.14 -9.94
N SER A 28 41.19 37.62 -9.48
CA SER A 28 40.94 37.97 -8.08
C SER A 28 41.05 36.77 -7.15
N TYR A 29 40.53 35.60 -7.54
CA TYR A 29 40.66 34.36 -6.77
C TYR A 29 42.12 33.87 -6.69
N ARG A 30 42.92 34.04 -7.76
CA ARG A 30 44.37 33.76 -7.73
C ARG A 30 45.15 34.72 -6.82
N ARG A 31 44.82 36.02 -6.83
CA ARG A 31 45.42 37.02 -5.90
C ARG A 31 45.08 36.69 -4.44
N PHE A 32 43.83 36.38 -4.14
CA PHE A 32 43.39 35.92 -2.82
C PHE A 32 44.17 34.68 -2.35
N ARG A 33 44.36 33.67 -3.20
CA ARG A 33 45.18 32.48 -2.87
C ARG A 33 46.68 32.74 -2.73
N LYS A 34 47.20 33.88 -3.22
CA LYS A 34 48.58 34.31 -3.00
C LYS A 34 48.78 35.11 -1.70
N GLY A 35 47.71 35.40 -0.96
CA GLY A 35 47.77 36.07 0.33
C GLY A 35 47.59 37.60 0.29
N ASP A 36 47.33 38.19 -0.88
CA ASP A 36 47.05 39.62 -1.00
C ASP A 36 45.70 39.98 -0.35
N SER A 37 45.76 40.53 0.85
CA SER A 37 44.61 40.73 1.75
C SER A 37 43.81 42.01 1.46
N ARG A 38 43.33 42.20 0.22
CA ARG A 38 42.29 43.20 -0.14
C ARG A 38 41.58 42.83 -1.44
N GLY A 39 40.27 42.56 -1.39
CA GLY A 39 39.48 42.37 -2.62
C GLY A 39 38.18 41.56 -2.53
N SER A 40 37.27 41.87 -1.61
CA SER A 40 35.82 41.57 -1.77
C SER A 40 34.95 42.29 -0.72
N ARG A 41 34.69 43.58 -0.94
CA ARG A 41 33.43 44.19 -0.47
C ARG A 41 32.37 43.84 -1.53
N GLY A 42 31.21 43.37 -1.09
CA GLY A 42 30.14 42.87 -1.96
C GLY A 42 28.94 43.80 -1.98
N GLU A 43 29.17 45.08 -2.25
CA GLU A 43 28.13 46.08 -2.53
C GLU A 43 28.48 46.73 -3.87
N ASP A 44 27.52 46.70 -4.80
CA ASP A 44 27.64 47.31 -6.12
C ASP A 44 27.29 48.80 -6.00
N PRO A 45 28.16 49.76 -6.40
CA PRO A 45 27.93 51.18 -6.13
C PRO A 45 26.80 51.84 -6.93
N GLU A 46 26.28 51.18 -7.99
CA GLU A 46 25.37 51.82 -8.97
C GLU A 46 24.03 51.09 -9.16
N ALA A 47 23.52 50.39 -8.13
CA ALA A 47 22.14 49.90 -8.15
C ALA A 47 21.14 51.03 -7.83
N PRO A 48 20.24 51.43 -8.74
CA PRO A 48 19.28 52.49 -8.47
C PRO A 48 18.24 52.05 -7.43
N ALA A 49 18.03 52.89 -6.42
CA ALA A 49 16.95 52.73 -5.46
C ALA A 49 15.62 53.18 -6.08
N ASP A 50 14.84 52.23 -6.58
CA ASP A 50 13.36 52.21 -6.47
C ASP A 50 12.75 51.01 -7.22
N HIS A 51 12.44 49.93 -6.49
CA HIS A 51 11.49 48.92 -6.93
C HIS A 51 10.53 48.58 -5.79
N VAL A 52 9.40 49.29 -5.80
CA VAL A 52 8.22 49.00 -4.98
C VAL A 52 7.62 47.68 -5.45
N VAL A 53 7.42 46.75 -4.52
CA VAL A 53 6.62 45.53 -4.76
C VAL A 53 5.14 45.90 -4.53
N PRO A 54 4.22 45.60 -5.47
CA PRO A 54 2.80 45.87 -5.27
C PRO A 54 2.23 45.11 -4.06
N ASP A 55 1.50 45.83 -3.22
CA ASP A 55 0.91 45.33 -1.99
C ASP A 55 -0.57 44.97 -2.23
N GLU A 56 -0.81 43.77 -2.75
CA GLU A 56 -2.18 43.25 -2.92
C GLU A 56 -2.18 41.71 -2.80
N LEU A 57 -2.97 41.20 -1.83
CA LEU A 57 -3.25 39.80 -1.41
C LEU A 57 -2.74 39.42 -0.01
N VAL A 58 -3.29 40.08 1.01
CA VAL A 58 -3.28 39.62 2.40
C VAL A 58 -4.73 39.60 2.92
N PRO A 59 -5.29 38.42 3.28
CA PRO A 59 -6.47 38.35 4.13
C PRO A 59 -6.07 38.63 5.57
N GLU A 60 -6.77 39.55 6.23
CA GLU A 60 -6.59 39.86 7.64
C GLU A 60 -7.00 38.66 8.53
N VAL A 61 -6.31 38.48 9.66
CA VAL A 61 -6.69 37.56 10.73
C VAL A 61 -6.51 38.29 12.06
N ASP A 62 -7.63 38.71 12.65
CA ASP A 62 -7.66 39.36 13.96
C ASP A 62 -7.30 38.41 15.12
N GLY A 63 -6.76 38.98 16.20
CA GLY A 63 -6.57 38.31 17.50
C GLY A 63 -7.87 38.26 18.33
N ASP A 64 -7.88 37.95 19.64
CA ASP A 64 -6.80 37.74 20.64
C ASP A 64 -7.40 36.96 21.86
N HIS A 65 -6.60 36.74 22.92
CA HIS A 65 -6.92 36.22 24.28
C HIS A 65 -7.00 34.67 24.41
N GLY A 66 -6.52 33.95 25.46
CA GLY A 66 -5.66 34.23 26.62
C GLY A 66 -5.80 33.12 27.72
N VAL A 67 -4.82 32.69 28.54
CA VAL A 67 -3.38 33.02 28.62
C VAL A 67 -2.43 31.78 28.80
N PRO A 68 -2.07 31.16 29.97
CA PRO A 68 -0.73 30.55 30.08
C PRO A 68 -0.64 29.02 30.30
N GLY A 69 0.28 28.40 29.54
CA GLY A 69 0.88 27.10 29.81
C GLY A 69 1.70 26.65 28.60
N LEU A 70 3.01 26.40 28.76
CA LEU A 70 3.91 26.16 27.62
C LEU A 70 3.40 25.02 26.74
N SER A 71 3.11 25.36 25.48
CA SER A 71 2.54 24.46 24.48
C SER A 71 3.59 23.51 23.92
N ALA A 72 3.14 22.36 23.39
CA ALA A 72 4.03 21.42 22.70
C ALA A 72 4.79 22.06 21.51
N ALA A 73 4.25 23.13 20.92
CA ALA A 73 4.90 23.90 19.87
C ALA A 73 6.13 24.71 20.38
N GLU A 74 6.14 25.13 21.64
CA GLU A 74 7.27 25.87 22.23
C GLU A 74 8.43 24.94 22.59
N ILE A 75 8.13 23.73 23.07
CA ILE A 75 9.13 22.66 23.28
C ILE A 75 9.76 22.26 21.93
N PHE A 76 8.94 22.05 20.90
CA PHE A 76 9.40 21.73 19.54
C PHE A 76 10.27 22.84 18.93
N ASN A 77 9.93 24.11 19.18
CA ASN A 77 10.74 25.25 18.74
C ASN A 77 12.10 25.33 19.46
N ALA A 78 12.16 24.99 20.75
CA ALA A 78 13.41 25.00 21.52
C ALA A 78 14.42 23.97 21.00
N GLU A 79 13.98 22.72 20.75
CA GLU A 79 14.84 21.66 20.21
C GLU A 79 15.37 22.02 18.81
N MET A 80 14.51 22.60 17.95
CA MET A 80 14.90 23.09 16.62
C MET A 80 15.94 24.23 16.71
N PHE A 81 15.78 25.17 17.65
CA PHE A 81 16.74 26.26 17.86
C PHE A 81 18.10 25.75 18.36
N ASP A 82 18.11 24.74 19.22
CA ASP A 82 19.34 24.15 19.74
C ASP A 82 20.09 23.35 18.66
N ALA A 83 19.38 22.57 17.84
CA ALA A 83 19.95 21.91 16.66
C ALA A 83 20.57 22.91 15.66
N LEU A 84 19.86 24.02 15.36
CA LEU A 84 20.37 25.09 14.50
C LEU A 84 21.60 25.80 15.09
N SER A 85 21.66 25.91 16.42
CA SER A 85 22.78 26.53 17.14
C SER A 85 24.02 25.64 17.16
N ARG A 86 23.85 24.32 17.37
CA ARG A 86 24.93 23.33 17.22
C ARG A 86 25.52 23.34 15.80
N TYR A 87 24.68 23.26 14.77
CA TYR A 87 25.11 23.36 13.37
C TYR A 87 25.91 24.64 13.09
N ARG A 88 25.50 25.80 13.63
CA ARG A 88 26.24 27.07 13.49
C ARG A 88 27.60 27.05 14.17
N MET A 89 27.72 26.45 15.35
CA MET A 89 29.01 26.31 16.03
C MET A 89 29.96 25.42 15.23
N ASP A 90 29.48 24.30 14.70
CA ASP A 90 30.31 23.36 13.95
C ASP A 90 30.66 23.85 12.53
N TYR A 91 29.75 24.57 11.87
CA TYR A 91 30.07 25.29 10.63
C TYR A 91 31.10 26.41 10.85
N ARG A 92 31.01 27.16 11.97
CA ARG A 92 32.02 28.17 12.33
C ARG A 92 33.37 27.51 12.64
N ARG A 93 33.40 26.42 13.41
CA ARG A 93 34.62 25.62 13.67
C ARG A 93 35.27 25.15 12.37
N HIS A 94 34.48 24.62 11.43
CA HIS A 94 34.99 24.20 10.12
C HIS A 94 35.59 25.36 9.31
N ARG A 95 34.92 26.52 9.28
CA ARG A 95 35.43 27.75 8.65
C ARG A 95 36.71 28.29 9.32
N MET A 96 36.99 27.90 10.56
CA MET A 96 38.23 28.20 11.30
C MET A 96 39.28 27.07 11.20
N GLY A 97 39.09 26.08 10.32
CA GLY A 97 40.09 25.04 10.03
C GLY A 97 39.89 23.71 10.74
N ALA A 98 38.77 23.49 11.46
CA ALA A 98 38.49 22.18 12.05
C ALA A 98 38.22 21.10 10.98
N ALA A 99 38.84 19.93 11.16
CA ALA A 99 38.88 18.84 10.17
C ALA A 99 37.52 18.13 9.91
N ARG A 100 36.48 18.42 10.70
CA ARG A 100 35.10 17.98 10.44
C ARG A 100 34.18 19.19 10.37
N GLY A 101 33.26 19.18 9.41
CA GLY A 101 32.23 20.20 9.26
C GLY A 101 31.14 19.80 8.29
N ALA A 102 29.90 19.74 8.79
CA ALA A 102 28.62 20.20 8.20
C ALA A 102 28.27 19.93 6.71
N LYS A 103 29.05 19.16 5.94
CA LYS A 103 28.77 18.90 4.52
C LYS A 103 27.71 17.83 4.29
N GLY A 104 27.39 17.02 5.31
CA GLY A 104 26.37 15.96 5.26
C GLY A 104 25.04 16.27 5.98
N GLU A 105 24.99 17.27 6.85
CA GLU A 105 23.83 17.52 7.72
C GLU A 105 22.72 18.34 7.05
N ILE A 106 23.03 19.05 5.97
CA ILE A 106 22.04 19.82 5.18
C ILE A 106 20.97 18.89 4.58
N THR A 107 21.36 17.68 4.17
CA THR A 107 20.42 16.67 3.64
C THR A 107 19.43 16.22 4.70
N ALA A 108 19.88 16.02 5.94
CA ALA A 108 19.01 15.62 7.05
C ALA A 108 18.00 16.71 7.42
N LEU A 109 18.41 17.99 7.44
CA LEU A 109 17.51 19.13 7.64
C LEU A 109 16.52 19.33 6.48
N ALA A 110 16.89 18.97 5.25
CA ALA A 110 16.03 19.08 4.07
C ALA A 110 15.01 17.92 3.95
N MET A 111 15.29 16.76 4.55
CA MET A 111 14.43 15.56 4.52
C MET A 111 13.47 15.45 5.73
N GLY A 112 13.55 16.36 6.70
CA GLY A 112 12.59 16.41 7.81
C GLY A 112 11.17 16.80 7.35
N PRO A 113 10.10 16.35 8.06
CA PRO A 113 8.70 16.62 7.68
C PRO A 113 8.31 18.11 7.67
N THR A 114 9.15 18.99 8.21
CA THR A 114 9.02 20.46 8.22
C THR A 114 9.52 21.15 6.93
N SER A 115 10.12 20.41 5.99
CA SER A 115 10.68 20.97 4.75
C SER A 115 9.61 21.34 3.70
N LEU A 116 8.46 20.66 3.72
CA LEU A 116 7.31 20.94 2.83
C LEU A 116 6.34 21.97 3.43
N THR A 117 6.21 22.02 4.76
CA THR A 117 5.29 22.90 5.49
C THR A 117 5.93 24.25 5.88
N GLY A 118 6.29 25.02 4.85
CA GLY A 118 5.97 26.45 4.80
C GLY A 118 6.52 27.44 5.84
N ASN A 119 7.60 27.18 6.60
CA ASN A 119 8.13 28.22 7.52
C ASN A 119 9.11 29.20 6.81
N LYS A 120 8.58 30.22 6.11
CA LYS A 120 9.34 31.19 5.29
C LYS A 120 10.54 31.85 6.03
N ARG A 121 10.47 31.99 7.37
CA ARG A 121 11.48 32.68 8.20
C ARG A 121 12.78 31.88 8.41
N SER A 122 12.80 30.57 8.21
CA SER A 122 14.02 29.75 8.30
C SER A 122 14.80 29.69 6.98
N SER A 123 14.11 29.65 5.84
CA SER A 123 14.74 29.67 4.52
C SER A 123 15.54 30.95 4.22
N MET A 124 15.09 32.12 4.68
CA MET A 124 15.80 33.40 4.46
C MET A 124 17.22 33.48 5.06
N LYS A 125 17.63 32.50 5.90
CA LYS A 125 18.94 32.48 6.57
C LYS A 125 19.97 31.58 5.89
N LEU A 126 19.62 30.97 4.75
CA LEU A 126 20.53 30.17 3.93
C LEU A 126 21.28 31.06 2.91
N PRO A 127 22.59 30.82 2.66
CA PRO A 127 23.32 31.47 1.57
C PRO A 127 22.62 31.30 0.21
N VAL A 128 22.70 32.30 -0.66
CA VAL A 128 21.97 32.37 -1.95
C VAL A 128 22.13 31.10 -2.81
N GLY A 129 23.34 30.52 -2.88
CA GLY A 129 23.57 29.26 -3.60
C GLY A 129 22.87 28.04 -2.99
N GLN A 130 22.71 28.00 -1.66
CA GLN A 130 21.95 26.94 -0.97
C GLN A 130 20.44 27.16 -1.09
N LEU A 131 19.97 28.41 -1.12
CA LEU A 131 18.58 28.76 -1.47
C LEU A 131 18.22 28.33 -2.89
N SER A 132 19.08 28.62 -3.86
CA SER A 132 18.91 28.22 -5.26
C SER A 132 18.87 26.69 -5.40
N ALA A 133 19.80 25.98 -4.75
CA ALA A 133 19.81 24.51 -4.73
C ALA A 133 18.55 23.92 -4.05
N LEU A 134 18.09 24.47 -2.94
CA LEU A 134 16.87 24.04 -2.26
C LEU A 134 15.60 24.32 -3.08
N ALA A 135 15.55 25.46 -3.79
CA ALA A 135 14.46 25.80 -4.69
C ALA A 135 14.43 24.88 -5.92
N ALA A 136 15.58 24.60 -6.53
CA ALA A 136 15.71 23.63 -7.62
C ALA A 136 15.32 22.22 -7.17
N PHE A 137 15.77 21.77 -5.99
CA PHE A 137 15.38 20.50 -5.40
C PHE A 137 13.87 20.42 -5.12
N ARG A 138 13.28 21.45 -4.51
CA ARG A 138 11.83 21.53 -4.27
C ARG A 138 11.04 21.51 -5.59
N LYS A 139 11.50 22.23 -6.62
CA LYS A 139 10.88 22.21 -7.95
C LYS A 139 10.97 20.82 -8.59
N ALA A 140 12.13 20.17 -8.54
CA ALA A 140 12.31 18.81 -9.05
C ALA A 140 11.46 17.78 -8.29
N ALA A 141 11.42 17.86 -6.96
CA ALA A 141 10.59 17.01 -6.10
C ALA A 141 9.09 17.22 -6.35
N LEU A 142 8.66 18.47 -6.57
CA LEU A 142 7.27 18.79 -6.93
C LEU A 142 6.91 18.26 -8.33
N HIS A 143 7.77 18.44 -9.33
CA HIS A 143 7.54 17.85 -10.67
C HIS A 143 7.47 16.32 -10.60
N ALA A 144 8.37 15.68 -9.85
CA ALA A 144 8.34 14.22 -9.64
C ALA A 144 7.09 13.76 -8.87
N ALA A 145 6.61 14.55 -7.90
CA ALA A 145 5.35 14.25 -7.20
C ALA A 145 4.12 14.39 -8.11
N VAL A 146 4.08 15.46 -8.93
CA VAL A 146 2.98 15.72 -9.89
C VAL A 146 2.95 14.67 -11.00
N ALA A 147 4.11 14.28 -11.55
CA ALA A 147 4.21 13.24 -12.57
C ALA A 147 3.71 11.86 -12.08
N ARG A 148 3.73 11.63 -10.76
CA ARG A 148 3.22 10.41 -10.12
C ARG A 148 1.73 10.49 -9.75
N LEU A 149 1.02 11.58 -10.03
CA LEU A 149 -0.42 11.64 -9.73
C LEU A 149 -1.20 10.81 -10.75
N THR A 150 -2.09 9.93 -10.26
CA THR A 150 -3.14 9.37 -11.12
C THR A 150 -3.99 10.52 -11.67
N THR A 151 -4.07 10.63 -13.00
CA THR A 151 -4.91 11.60 -13.73
C THR A 151 -6.17 10.93 -14.27
N PHE A 152 -6.06 9.70 -14.77
CA PHE A 152 -7.17 8.84 -15.17
C PHE A 152 -6.86 7.38 -14.85
N HIS A 153 -7.89 6.64 -14.42
CA HIS A 153 -7.77 5.25 -13.97
C HIS A 153 -8.66 4.28 -14.79
N VAL A 154 -8.17 3.07 -15.06
CA VAL A 154 -8.97 2.00 -15.66
C VAL A 154 -8.97 0.75 -14.76
N HIS A 155 -10.14 0.39 -14.22
CA HIS A 155 -10.35 -0.89 -13.54
C HIS A 155 -10.84 -1.92 -14.55
N ILE A 156 -10.25 -3.12 -14.58
CA ILE A 156 -10.60 -4.19 -15.52
C ILE A 156 -11.21 -5.35 -14.72
N GLY A 157 -12.48 -5.66 -15.03
CA GLY A 157 -13.25 -6.73 -14.42
C GLY A 157 -14.25 -6.24 -13.37
N ALA A 158 -15.51 -6.07 -13.77
CA ALA A 158 -16.62 -5.78 -12.86
C ALA A 158 -17.10 -7.04 -12.11
N GLY A 159 -16.17 -7.77 -11.52
CA GLY A 159 -16.41 -8.93 -10.66
C GLY A 159 -16.97 -8.54 -9.30
N ARG A 160 -17.35 -9.53 -8.48
CA ARG A 160 -17.86 -9.29 -7.12
C ARG A 160 -16.85 -8.53 -6.24
N LEU A 161 -15.56 -8.87 -6.35
CA LEU A 161 -14.49 -8.21 -5.58
C LEU A 161 -14.21 -6.79 -6.10
N GLY A 162 -14.18 -6.60 -7.42
CA GLY A 162 -14.04 -5.28 -8.04
C GLY A 162 -15.14 -4.33 -7.58
N LEU A 163 -16.40 -4.71 -7.76
CA LEU A 163 -17.56 -3.87 -7.40
C LEU A 163 -17.76 -3.73 -5.88
N GLY A 164 -17.40 -4.75 -5.09
CA GLY A 164 -17.60 -4.76 -3.64
C GLY A 164 -16.47 -4.13 -2.82
N LEU A 165 -15.28 -3.92 -3.40
CA LEU A 165 -14.10 -3.41 -2.68
C LEU A 165 -13.29 -2.39 -3.51
N VAL A 166 -12.80 -2.81 -4.68
CA VAL A 166 -11.80 -2.03 -5.43
C VAL A 166 -12.39 -0.76 -6.06
N ILE A 167 -13.53 -0.87 -6.73
CA ILE A 167 -14.24 0.24 -7.36
C ILE A 167 -14.74 1.28 -6.34
N PRO A 168 -15.33 0.89 -5.18
CA PRO A 168 -15.59 1.81 -4.08
C PRO A 168 -14.33 2.58 -3.62
N ALA A 169 -13.18 1.91 -3.49
CA ALA A 169 -11.92 2.56 -3.12
C ALA A 169 -11.40 3.52 -4.20
N ILE A 170 -11.58 3.19 -5.48
CA ILE A 170 -11.28 4.08 -6.62
C ILE A 170 -12.19 5.30 -6.57
N HIS A 171 -13.49 5.12 -6.41
CA HIS A 171 -14.44 6.22 -6.39
C HIS A 171 -14.18 7.18 -5.23
N ALA A 172 -13.90 6.65 -4.03
CA ALA A 172 -13.55 7.44 -2.85
C ALA A 172 -12.29 8.31 -3.03
N SER A 173 -11.43 8.03 -4.01
CA SER A 173 -10.26 8.88 -4.33
C SER A 173 -10.61 10.21 -4.99
N GLY A 174 -11.81 10.32 -5.59
CA GLY A 174 -12.22 11.47 -6.39
C GLY A 174 -11.51 11.60 -7.74
N LYS A 175 -10.81 10.56 -8.21
CA LYS A 175 -10.20 10.52 -9.54
C LYS A 175 -11.21 10.09 -10.60
N PRO A 176 -11.11 10.58 -11.85
CA PRO A 176 -11.92 10.06 -12.95
C PRO A 176 -11.45 8.66 -13.35
N TYR A 177 -12.39 7.79 -13.70
CA TYR A 177 -12.12 6.40 -14.02
C TYR A 177 -13.08 5.79 -15.03
N ALA A 178 -12.64 4.69 -15.64
CA ALA A 178 -13.50 3.73 -16.32
C ALA A 178 -13.41 2.34 -15.68
N ILE A 179 -14.53 1.62 -15.67
CA ILE A 179 -14.66 0.21 -15.33
C ILE A 179 -14.85 -0.54 -16.65
N VAL A 180 -13.85 -1.31 -17.06
CA VAL A 180 -13.88 -2.12 -18.27
C VAL A 180 -14.41 -3.52 -17.94
N GLN A 181 -15.42 -3.95 -18.69
CA GLN A 181 -16.06 -5.24 -18.51
C GLN A 181 -16.53 -5.79 -19.87
N ARG A 182 -16.17 -7.04 -20.18
CA ARG A 182 -16.65 -7.70 -21.40
C ARG A 182 -18.19 -7.83 -21.40
N PRO A 183 -18.89 -7.56 -22.52
CA PRO A 183 -20.30 -7.87 -22.70
C PRO A 183 -20.63 -9.34 -22.38
N SER A 184 -21.76 -9.54 -21.71
CA SER A 184 -22.31 -10.87 -21.42
C SER A 184 -23.81 -10.78 -21.13
N ARG A 185 -24.51 -11.91 -21.16
CA ARG A 185 -25.94 -11.98 -20.80
C ARG A 185 -26.26 -11.42 -19.41
N SER A 186 -25.32 -11.48 -18.45
CA SER A 186 -25.51 -10.89 -17.12
C SER A 186 -25.54 -9.37 -17.11
N TRP A 187 -25.03 -8.71 -18.16
CA TRP A 187 -24.99 -7.25 -18.30
C TRP A 187 -26.09 -6.68 -19.20
N ALA A 188 -26.90 -7.55 -19.82
CA ALA A 188 -27.95 -7.18 -20.77
C ALA A 188 -28.89 -6.07 -20.25
N ALA A 189 -29.27 -6.11 -18.97
CA ALA A 189 -30.12 -5.06 -18.38
C ALA A 189 -29.51 -3.65 -18.47
N VAL A 190 -28.18 -3.53 -18.39
CA VAL A 190 -27.44 -2.26 -18.46
C VAL A 190 -27.12 -1.87 -19.91
N THR A 191 -26.84 -2.85 -20.78
CA THR A 191 -26.47 -2.58 -22.19
C THR A 191 -27.67 -2.35 -23.10
N ASP A 192 -28.77 -3.06 -22.88
CA ASP A 192 -29.87 -3.15 -23.84
C ASP A 192 -30.90 -2.02 -23.65
N LYS A 193 -30.83 -1.29 -22.54
CA LYS A 193 -31.65 -0.10 -22.29
C LYS A 193 -31.20 1.09 -23.15
N GLU A 194 -32.13 1.99 -23.47
CA GLU A 194 -31.85 3.20 -24.24
C GLU A 194 -31.04 4.24 -23.43
N GLY A 195 -31.18 4.26 -22.10
CA GLY A 195 -30.45 5.16 -21.21
C GLY A 195 -28.95 4.87 -21.13
N THR A 196 -28.15 5.92 -20.92
CA THR A 196 -26.68 5.90 -20.94
C THR A 196 -26.05 5.89 -19.55
N GLU A 197 -26.77 5.50 -18.49
CA GLU A 197 -26.35 5.74 -17.09
C GLU A 197 -26.67 4.55 -16.18
N VAL A 198 -25.80 4.23 -15.22
CA VAL A 198 -26.02 3.17 -14.22
C VAL A 198 -25.35 3.51 -12.89
N GLY A 199 -26.00 3.19 -11.76
CA GLY A 199 -25.45 3.34 -10.42
C GLY A 199 -24.88 2.05 -9.82
N LEU A 200 -24.14 2.17 -8.73
CA LEU A 200 -23.64 1.07 -7.88
C LEU A 200 -24.15 1.24 -6.45
N LYS A 201 -24.77 0.19 -5.90
CA LYS A 201 -25.03 0.05 -4.45
C LYS A 201 -24.15 -1.03 -3.85
N VAL A 202 -23.72 -0.82 -2.60
CA VAL A 202 -23.06 -1.84 -1.78
C VAL A 202 -23.86 -1.97 -0.49
N ASN A 203 -24.32 -3.19 -0.18
CA ASN A 203 -25.20 -3.49 0.97
C ASN A 203 -26.47 -2.62 1.03
N GLY A 204 -27.04 -2.29 -0.14
CA GLY A 204 -28.23 -1.43 -0.27
C GLY A 204 -27.93 0.07 -0.36
N GLU A 205 -26.77 0.52 0.12
CA GLU A 205 -26.40 1.95 0.14
C GLU A 205 -25.84 2.40 -1.22
N PRO A 206 -26.36 3.51 -1.81
CA PRO A 206 -25.79 4.13 -3.01
C PRO A 206 -24.31 4.50 -2.79
N THR A 207 -23.43 3.78 -3.47
CA THR A 207 -21.97 3.99 -3.40
C THR A 207 -21.49 4.82 -4.57
N ILE A 208 -22.10 4.67 -5.74
CA ILE A 208 -21.93 5.55 -6.90
C ILE A 208 -23.33 5.79 -7.47
N GLU A 209 -23.85 7.01 -7.42
CA GLU A 209 -25.21 7.30 -7.90
C GLU A 209 -25.35 7.17 -9.42
N LYS A 210 -24.30 7.54 -10.16
CA LYS A 210 -24.28 7.64 -11.62
C LYS A 210 -22.90 7.35 -12.19
N MET A 211 -22.87 6.51 -13.22
CA MET A 211 -21.77 6.24 -14.12
C MET A 211 -22.29 6.21 -15.55
N ASP A 212 -21.57 6.81 -16.50
CA ASP A 212 -21.94 6.81 -17.91
C ASP A 212 -21.61 5.45 -18.55
N VAL A 213 -22.55 4.87 -19.31
CA VAL A 213 -22.43 3.54 -19.89
C VAL A 213 -21.87 3.63 -21.32
N LEU A 214 -20.66 3.12 -21.52
CA LEU A 214 -20.10 2.87 -22.84
C LEU A 214 -20.41 1.41 -23.23
N LYS A 215 -21.03 1.22 -24.39
CA LYS A 215 -21.46 -0.09 -24.90
C LYS A 215 -21.13 -0.26 -26.38
N ASN A 216 -21.08 -1.51 -26.85
CA ASN A 216 -20.85 -1.82 -28.26
C ASN A 216 -21.87 -1.13 -29.19
N GLY A 217 -21.43 -0.75 -30.38
CA GLY A 217 -22.24 -0.08 -31.41
C GLY A 217 -22.51 1.40 -31.13
N MET A 218 -21.94 1.98 -30.07
CA MET A 218 -22.10 3.41 -29.76
C MET A 218 -21.30 4.25 -30.76
N VAL A 219 -21.99 4.95 -31.66
CA VAL A 219 -21.38 5.79 -32.70
C VAL A 219 -20.53 6.89 -32.07
N GLY A 220 -19.22 6.88 -32.33
CA GLY A 220 -18.24 7.79 -31.71
C GLY A 220 -17.57 7.24 -30.45
N GLY A 221 -17.98 6.08 -29.95
CA GLY A 221 -17.36 5.36 -28.84
C GLY A 221 -17.16 6.24 -27.61
N VAL A 222 -15.92 6.28 -27.10
CA VAL A 222 -15.53 7.11 -25.95
C VAL A 222 -15.86 8.59 -26.14
N ALA A 223 -15.77 9.15 -27.36
CA ALA A 223 -16.06 10.56 -27.63
C ALA A 223 -17.56 10.90 -27.60
N ALA A 224 -18.43 9.87 -27.68
CA ALA A 224 -19.88 10.03 -27.59
C ALA A 224 -20.42 9.99 -26.14
N LEU A 225 -19.54 9.82 -25.15
CA LEU A 225 -19.92 9.92 -23.74
C LEU A 225 -20.41 11.35 -23.38
N PRO A 226 -21.32 11.48 -22.39
CA PRO A 226 -21.76 12.78 -21.89
C PRO A 226 -20.59 13.72 -21.56
N GLY A 227 -20.69 14.98 -21.96
CA GLY A 227 -19.58 15.94 -21.86
C GLY A 227 -18.53 15.88 -22.98
N GLY A 228 -18.69 14.98 -23.96
CA GLY A 228 -17.81 14.89 -25.14
C GLY A 228 -16.55 14.05 -24.93
N GLY A 229 -16.53 13.16 -23.92
CA GLY A 229 -15.43 12.23 -23.67
C GLY A 229 -15.03 12.11 -22.20
N LEU A 230 -13.75 11.87 -21.96
CA LEU A 230 -13.17 11.62 -20.63
C LEU A 230 -12.67 12.92 -19.98
N GLY A 231 -13.54 13.55 -19.20
CA GLY A 231 -13.26 14.73 -18.39
C GLY A 231 -12.74 14.41 -16.98
N GLU A 232 -12.55 15.45 -16.17
CA GLU A 232 -11.97 15.34 -14.81
C GLU A 232 -12.90 14.67 -13.79
N GLU A 233 -14.21 14.65 -14.04
CA GLU A 233 -15.22 14.01 -13.17
C GLU A 233 -15.77 12.69 -13.74
N SER A 234 -15.28 12.23 -14.90
CA SER A 234 -15.85 11.08 -15.61
C SER A 234 -15.82 9.78 -14.79
N ARG A 235 -16.96 9.10 -14.75
CA ARG A 235 -17.15 7.79 -14.11
C ARG A 235 -17.81 6.89 -15.14
N VAL A 236 -17.05 6.04 -15.80
CA VAL A 236 -17.55 5.28 -16.97
C VAL A 236 -17.70 3.81 -16.62
N PHE A 237 -18.85 3.21 -16.94
CA PHE A 237 -19.03 1.76 -16.99
C PHE A 237 -18.95 1.29 -18.45
N ALA A 238 -17.76 0.88 -18.87
CA ALA A 238 -17.46 0.43 -20.22
C ALA A 238 -17.74 -1.08 -20.36
N CYS A 239 -18.99 -1.40 -20.70
CA CYS A 239 -19.41 -2.76 -21.03
C CYS A 239 -19.18 -3.03 -22.53
N THR A 240 -17.92 -3.22 -22.92
CA THR A 240 -17.49 -3.32 -24.32
C THR A 240 -16.32 -4.28 -24.54
N ASP A 241 -16.26 -4.87 -25.73
CA ASP A 241 -15.10 -5.59 -26.27
C ASP A 241 -14.56 -4.98 -27.57
N GLU A 242 -14.98 -3.76 -27.91
CA GLU A 242 -14.50 -3.03 -29.10
C GLU A 242 -13.06 -2.54 -28.90
N ALA A 243 -12.16 -2.99 -29.76
CA ALA A 243 -10.73 -2.71 -29.67
C ALA A 243 -10.40 -1.21 -29.66
N GLU A 244 -11.13 -0.38 -30.44
CA GLU A 244 -10.92 1.07 -30.49
C GLU A 244 -11.28 1.75 -29.16
N SER A 245 -12.47 1.43 -28.61
CA SER A 245 -12.92 1.91 -27.31
C SER A 245 -11.98 1.49 -26.17
N LEU A 246 -11.57 0.22 -26.17
CA LEU A 246 -10.62 -0.31 -25.18
C LEU A 246 -9.23 0.34 -25.28
N LYS A 247 -8.72 0.55 -26.50
CA LYS A 247 -7.45 1.22 -26.76
C LYS A 247 -7.49 2.68 -26.29
N ALA A 248 -8.55 3.42 -26.61
CA ALA A 248 -8.69 4.82 -26.18
C ALA A 248 -8.72 4.98 -24.65
N LEU A 249 -9.37 4.04 -23.94
CA LEU A 249 -9.32 3.98 -22.47
C LEU A 249 -7.91 3.69 -21.95
N ALA A 250 -7.20 2.74 -22.54
CA ALA A 250 -5.85 2.35 -22.13
C ALA A 250 -4.80 3.44 -22.41
N GLU A 251 -4.85 4.10 -23.56
CA GLU A 251 -3.93 5.20 -23.91
C GLU A 251 -4.11 6.44 -23.01
N ARG A 252 -5.32 6.67 -22.49
CA ARG A 252 -5.63 7.77 -21.55
C ARG A 252 -5.20 7.46 -20.12
N ALA A 253 -5.08 6.20 -19.74
CA ALA A 253 -4.89 5.78 -18.35
C ALA A 253 -3.44 5.96 -17.86
N THR A 254 -3.30 6.61 -16.71
CA THR A 254 -2.04 6.65 -15.95
C THR A 254 -1.89 5.48 -14.99
N THR A 255 -3.01 4.90 -14.56
CA THR A 255 -3.03 3.71 -13.71
C THR A 255 -4.14 2.75 -14.09
N PHE A 256 -3.88 1.47 -13.86
CA PHE A 256 -4.80 0.36 -14.09
C PHE A 256 -5.01 -0.40 -12.78
N SER A 257 -6.12 -1.11 -12.65
CA SER A 257 -6.30 -2.12 -11.60
C SER A 257 -7.16 -3.27 -12.12
N ILE A 258 -7.04 -4.46 -11.53
CA ILE A 258 -7.72 -5.68 -12.01
C ILE A 258 -8.35 -6.47 -10.87
N SER A 259 -9.46 -7.16 -11.15
CA SER A 259 -10.01 -8.21 -10.27
C SER A 259 -10.72 -9.31 -11.08
N LEU A 260 -9.91 -10.04 -11.86
CA LEU A 260 -10.27 -10.99 -12.91
C LEU A 260 -10.06 -12.45 -12.49
N GLY A 261 -9.23 -12.73 -11.49
CA GLY A 261 -8.88 -14.09 -11.09
C GLY A 261 -8.14 -14.83 -12.22
N PRO A 262 -8.47 -16.12 -12.50
CA PRO A 262 -7.73 -16.93 -13.49
C PRO A 262 -7.68 -16.34 -14.91
N SER A 263 -8.65 -15.52 -15.31
CA SER A 263 -8.71 -14.89 -16.64
C SER A 263 -7.83 -13.63 -16.77
N MET A 264 -7.05 -13.28 -15.75
CA MET A 264 -6.21 -12.08 -15.72
C MET A 264 -5.30 -11.97 -16.95
N SER A 265 -4.47 -12.98 -17.23
CA SER A 265 -3.49 -12.89 -18.33
C SER A 265 -4.16 -12.77 -19.70
N ASP A 266 -5.23 -13.52 -19.93
CA ASP A 266 -5.97 -13.57 -21.21
C ASP A 266 -6.62 -12.22 -21.57
N VAL A 267 -6.99 -11.42 -20.56
CA VAL A 267 -7.64 -10.12 -20.74
C VAL A 267 -6.64 -8.97 -20.70
N VAL A 268 -5.69 -9.01 -19.78
CA VAL A 268 -4.78 -7.88 -19.52
C VAL A 268 -3.64 -7.82 -20.52
N LEU A 269 -3.08 -8.95 -20.95
CA LEU A 269 -1.96 -8.96 -21.89
C LEU A 269 -2.35 -8.35 -23.26
N PRO A 270 -3.46 -8.73 -23.93
CA PRO A 270 -3.83 -8.11 -25.20
C PRO A 270 -4.09 -6.61 -25.09
N LEU A 271 -4.66 -6.15 -23.96
CA LEU A 271 -4.99 -4.74 -23.74
C LEU A 271 -3.74 -3.89 -23.49
N LEU A 272 -2.86 -4.32 -22.58
CA LEU A 272 -1.73 -3.51 -22.12
C LEU A 272 -0.45 -3.68 -22.95
N SER A 273 -0.32 -4.77 -23.72
CA SER A 273 0.82 -4.93 -24.66
C SER A 273 0.81 -3.88 -25.77
N CYS A 274 -0.34 -3.25 -26.03
CA CYS A 274 -0.48 -2.13 -26.96
C CYS A 274 0.16 -0.82 -26.46
N ILE A 275 0.51 -0.72 -25.17
CA ILE A 275 1.20 0.46 -24.62
C ILE A 275 2.67 0.38 -24.99
N GLU A 276 3.19 1.39 -25.70
CA GLU A 276 4.60 1.43 -26.09
C GLU A 276 5.56 1.38 -24.88
N PRO A 277 6.76 0.77 -25.01
CA PRO A 277 7.73 0.73 -23.92
C PRO A 277 8.18 2.12 -23.49
N LYS A 278 8.37 2.31 -22.19
CA LYS A 278 8.80 3.59 -21.58
C LYS A 278 9.93 3.39 -20.58
N ALA A 279 10.64 4.49 -20.28
CA ALA A 279 11.65 4.51 -19.24
C ALA A 279 11.04 4.28 -17.84
N ASP A 280 11.87 3.84 -16.89
CA ASP A 280 11.46 3.68 -15.50
C ASP A 280 10.92 5.02 -14.94
N GLY A 281 9.75 4.99 -14.30
CA GLY A 281 9.07 6.19 -13.79
C GLY A 281 8.22 6.97 -14.81
N GLU A 282 8.22 6.59 -16.09
CA GLU A 282 7.29 7.12 -17.12
C GLU A 282 6.16 6.13 -17.48
N ARG A 283 6.27 4.88 -17.00
CA ARG A 283 5.27 3.82 -17.21
C ARG A 283 4.00 4.08 -16.39
N PRO A 284 2.81 3.73 -16.92
CA PRO A 284 1.63 3.60 -16.09
C PRO A 284 1.81 2.42 -15.11
N ALA A 285 1.12 2.45 -13.97
CA ALA A 285 1.15 1.36 -13.00
C ALA A 285 -0.13 0.51 -13.04
N LEU A 286 0.00 -0.82 -12.95
CA LEU A 286 -1.11 -1.76 -12.81
C LEU A 286 -1.17 -2.32 -11.38
N TYR A 287 -2.22 -1.97 -10.65
CA TYR A 287 -2.49 -2.46 -9.30
C TYR A 287 -3.30 -3.76 -9.33
N ALA A 288 -2.61 -4.88 -9.15
CA ALA A 288 -3.20 -6.20 -9.24
C ALA A 288 -3.89 -6.61 -7.92
N CYS A 289 -5.19 -6.35 -7.82
CA CYS A 289 -6.05 -6.73 -6.70
C CYS A 289 -6.49 -8.20 -6.79
N GLU A 290 -5.53 -9.10 -6.89
CA GLU A 290 -5.71 -10.55 -7.08
C GLU A 290 -5.27 -11.34 -5.84
N ASN A 291 -5.80 -12.56 -5.67
CA ASN A 291 -5.34 -13.49 -4.64
C ASN A 291 -4.22 -14.43 -5.12
N ASP A 292 -3.96 -14.49 -6.44
CA ASP A 292 -2.94 -15.34 -7.06
C ASP A 292 -1.70 -14.50 -7.41
N HIS A 293 -0.81 -14.35 -6.42
CA HIS A 293 0.42 -13.56 -6.60
C HIS A 293 1.42 -14.19 -7.58
N ASP A 294 1.38 -15.52 -7.78
CA ASP A 294 2.25 -16.22 -8.74
C ASP A 294 1.81 -15.90 -10.18
N ALA A 295 0.51 -15.81 -10.43
CA ALA A 295 -0.03 -15.32 -11.69
C ALA A 295 0.29 -13.84 -11.92
N VAL A 296 0.25 -13.00 -10.88
CA VAL A 296 0.61 -11.58 -10.98
C VAL A 296 2.10 -11.40 -11.29
N HIS A 297 2.98 -12.23 -10.74
CA HIS A 297 4.41 -12.21 -11.08
C HIS A 297 4.65 -12.51 -12.56
N LYS A 298 3.96 -13.52 -13.11
CA LYS A 298 4.04 -13.84 -14.55
C LYS A 298 3.49 -12.72 -15.44
N LEU A 299 2.46 -12.02 -14.98
CA LEU A 299 1.94 -10.83 -15.67
C LEU A 299 2.94 -9.67 -15.63
N GLN A 300 3.67 -9.50 -14.51
CA GLN A 300 4.74 -8.51 -14.37
C GLN A 300 5.90 -8.79 -15.35
N GLU A 301 6.36 -10.04 -15.44
CA GLU A 301 7.38 -10.46 -16.42
C GLU A 301 6.92 -10.16 -17.86
N ALA A 302 5.67 -10.48 -18.19
CA ALA A 302 5.13 -10.31 -19.54
C ALA A 302 4.82 -8.85 -19.95
N LEU A 303 4.74 -7.91 -19.00
CA LEU A 303 4.54 -6.47 -19.23
C LEU A 303 5.79 -5.62 -18.97
N GLU A 304 6.95 -6.25 -18.78
CA GLU A 304 8.23 -5.59 -18.53
C GLU A 304 8.52 -4.50 -19.58
N GLY A 305 9.06 -3.36 -19.12
CA GLY A 305 9.34 -2.21 -19.97
C GLY A 305 8.12 -1.37 -20.38
N ARG A 306 6.89 -1.88 -20.24
CA ARG A 306 5.65 -1.18 -20.67
C ARG A 306 4.81 -0.68 -19.49
N VAL A 307 4.60 -1.51 -18.47
CA VAL A 307 3.71 -1.21 -17.32
C VAL A 307 4.37 -1.64 -16.02
N ASP A 308 4.36 -0.77 -15.01
CA ASP A 308 4.82 -1.12 -13.66
C ASP A 308 3.73 -1.91 -12.93
N VAL A 309 3.81 -3.24 -12.96
CA VAL A 309 2.85 -4.12 -12.26
C VAL A 309 3.16 -4.16 -10.77
N VAL A 310 2.15 -3.85 -9.95
CA VAL A 310 2.22 -3.78 -8.49
C VAL A 310 1.21 -4.76 -7.90
N SER A 311 1.69 -5.73 -7.11
CA SER A 311 0.79 -6.63 -6.38
C SER A 311 0.00 -5.87 -5.31
N CYS A 312 -1.28 -6.20 -5.14
CA CYS A 312 -2.08 -5.75 -4.01
C CYS A 312 -2.61 -6.96 -3.25
N MET A 313 -2.45 -6.97 -1.93
CA MET A 313 -3.23 -7.87 -1.08
C MET A 313 -4.62 -7.26 -0.90
N VAL A 314 -5.66 -8.03 -1.17
CA VAL A 314 -7.06 -7.61 -0.98
C VAL A 314 -7.85 -8.61 -0.15
N ASP A 315 -8.72 -8.13 0.73
CA ASP A 315 -9.55 -8.97 1.60
C ASP A 315 -10.94 -8.37 1.79
N ARG A 316 -11.96 -8.95 1.15
CA ARG A 316 -13.38 -8.74 1.48
C ARG A 316 -14.20 -9.91 0.96
N ILE A 317 -15.19 -10.35 1.73
CA ILE A 317 -16.17 -11.35 1.33
C ILE A 317 -17.31 -10.63 0.61
N CYS A 318 -17.42 -10.87 -0.69
CA CYS A 318 -18.49 -10.36 -1.54
C CYS A 318 -19.39 -11.53 -1.95
N THR A 319 -20.59 -11.58 -1.38
CA THR A 319 -21.52 -12.72 -1.48
C THR A 319 -22.32 -12.69 -2.76
N GLU A 320 -23.00 -11.57 -3.04
CA GLU A 320 -24.06 -11.48 -4.05
C GLU A 320 -23.80 -10.35 -5.06
N ARG A 321 -24.41 -10.47 -6.24
CA ARG A 321 -24.46 -9.40 -7.25
C ARG A 321 -25.76 -9.50 -8.02
N THR A 322 -26.59 -8.47 -7.91
CA THR A 322 -27.80 -8.27 -8.70
C THR A 322 -27.56 -7.15 -9.71
N ILE A 323 -28.04 -7.31 -10.94
CA ILE A 323 -27.88 -6.33 -12.01
C ILE A 323 -29.27 -6.01 -12.55
N THR A 324 -29.65 -4.74 -12.44
CA THR A 324 -30.88 -4.18 -12.99
C THR A 324 -30.54 -3.20 -14.12
N ALA A 325 -31.54 -2.55 -14.71
CA ALA A 325 -31.29 -1.52 -15.71
C ALA A 325 -30.50 -0.33 -15.11
N ASP A 326 -30.89 0.13 -13.92
CA ASP A 326 -30.40 1.39 -13.36
C ASP A 326 -29.38 1.21 -12.23
N TRP A 327 -29.32 0.02 -11.63
CA TRP A 327 -28.43 -0.29 -10.51
C TRP A 327 -27.73 -1.63 -10.65
N ILE A 328 -26.43 -1.61 -10.40
CA ILE A 328 -25.62 -2.77 -10.03
C ILE A 328 -25.64 -2.82 -8.50
N GLU A 329 -26.08 -3.92 -7.91
CA GLU A 329 -26.24 -4.05 -6.46
C GLU A 329 -25.35 -5.18 -5.94
N MET A 330 -24.49 -4.86 -4.95
CA MET A 330 -23.49 -5.76 -4.40
C MET A 330 -23.81 -6.13 -2.95
N GLY A 331 -23.92 -7.44 -2.69
CA GLY A 331 -23.94 -7.99 -1.34
C GLY A 331 -22.52 -8.28 -0.85
N THR A 332 -22.16 -7.76 0.32
CA THR A 332 -20.85 -7.95 0.95
C THR A 332 -21.01 -8.15 2.46
N GLU A 333 -19.99 -8.71 3.10
CA GLU A 333 -19.92 -8.72 4.57
C GLU A 333 -19.93 -7.30 5.16
N PRO A 334 -20.26 -7.13 6.46
CA PRO A 334 -20.24 -5.82 7.12
C PRO A 334 -18.85 -5.16 7.23
N SER A 335 -17.77 -5.92 7.03
CA SER A 335 -16.42 -5.36 6.98
C SER A 335 -16.23 -4.55 5.69
N SER A 336 -15.64 -3.36 5.81
CA SER A 336 -15.18 -2.56 4.67
C SER A 336 -14.12 -3.27 3.82
N GLY A 337 -13.50 -4.32 4.35
CA GLY A 337 -12.41 -5.06 3.75
C GLY A 337 -11.06 -4.42 3.97
N GLU A 338 -10.08 -4.80 3.15
CA GLU A 338 -8.73 -4.23 3.14
C GLU A 338 -8.12 -4.29 1.74
N ILE A 339 -7.37 -3.24 1.36
CA ILE A 339 -6.51 -3.19 0.18
C ILE A 339 -5.12 -2.75 0.66
N VAL A 340 -4.08 -3.53 0.42
CA VAL A 340 -2.69 -3.20 0.77
C VAL A 340 -1.83 -3.23 -0.48
N VAL A 341 -1.23 -2.09 -0.82
CA VAL A 341 -0.34 -1.95 -1.97
C VAL A 341 1.04 -2.50 -1.63
N ILE A 342 1.50 -3.54 -2.31
CA ILE A 342 2.74 -4.25 -1.97
C ILE A 342 3.90 -3.64 -2.76
N ALA A 343 4.78 -2.93 -2.06
CA ALA A 343 6.09 -2.47 -2.54
C ALA A 343 6.11 -1.91 -3.99
N PRO A 344 5.37 -0.82 -4.28
CA PRO A 344 5.34 -0.22 -5.61
C PRO A 344 6.74 0.26 -6.04
N PRO A 345 7.14 0.08 -7.32
CA PRO A 345 8.44 0.54 -7.83
C PRO A 345 8.69 2.03 -7.58
N GLN A 346 9.97 2.39 -7.42
CA GLN A 346 10.35 3.80 -7.28
C GLN A 346 10.04 4.55 -8.58
N GLY A 347 9.16 5.55 -8.49
CA GLY A 347 8.71 6.33 -9.65
C GLY A 347 7.36 5.92 -10.21
N ALA A 348 6.86 4.72 -9.91
CA ALA A 348 5.51 4.30 -10.29
C ALA A 348 4.47 5.34 -9.80
N PRO A 349 3.42 5.65 -10.58
CA PRO A 349 2.31 6.51 -10.15
C PRO A 349 1.74 6.12 -8.78
N LEU A 350 1.03 7.03 -8.11
CA LEU A 350 0.33 6.73 -6.85
C LEU A 350 -0.96 5.94 -7.12
N PRO A 351 -1.32 4.99 -6.23
CA PRO A 351 -2.51 4.17 -6.40
C PRO A 351 -3.78 5.02 -6.44
N PRO A 352 -4.80 4.59 -7.19
CA PRO A 352 -6.08 5.28 -7.33
C PRO A 352 -7.02 5.07 -6.13
N PHE A 353 -6.55 4.40 -5.06
CA PHE A 353 -7.39 3.92 -3.96
C PHE A 353 -7.39 4.89 -2.78
N LYS A 354 -8.55 5.09 -2.15
CA LYS A 354 -8.69 5.86 -0.90
C LYS A 354 -9.76 5.26 0.02
N GLY A 355 -9.65 5.56 1.31
CA GLY A 355 -10.56 5.13 2.38
C GLY A 355 -9.80 4.39 3.49
N ASP A 356 -10.41 4.26 4.66
CA ASP A 356 -9.75 3.71 5.86
C ASP A 356 -9.30 2.24 5.74
N HIS A 357 -9.84 1.54 4.73
CA HIS A 357 -9.49 0.17 4.37
C HIS A 357 -8.29 0.08 3.40
N VAL A 358 -7.74 1.21 2.94
CA VAL A 358 -6.61 1.27 2.02
C VAL A 358 -5.32 1.54 2.79
N GLN A 359 -4.36 0.61 2.72
CA GLN A 359 -3.03 0.75 3.28
C GLN A 359 -2.01 0.94 2.18
N ILE A 360 -1.14 1.94 2.34
CA ILE A 360 0.04 2.17 1.51
C ILE A 360 1.27 2.08 2.43
N PRO A 361 1.81 0.86 2.64
CA PRO A 361 3.04 0.62 3.38
C PRO A 361 4.20 1.51 2.92
N ARG A 362 4.96 2.03 3.88
CA ARG A 362 6.13 2.88 3.63
C ARG A 362 7.36 2.09 3.23
N ILE A 363 7.44 0.84 3.69
CA ILE A 363 8.56 -0.08 3.47
C ILE A 363 8.03 -1.51 3.17
N PRO A 364 8.79 -2.36 2.45
CA PRO A 364 8.34 -3.72 2.11
C PRO A 364 7.97 -4.57 3.33
N ALA A 365 8.68 -4.44 4.45
CA ALA A 365 8.41 -5.20 5.67
C ALA A 365 7.02 -4.90 6.30
N GLU A 366 6.51 -3.68 6.15
CA GLU A 366 5.14 -3.34 6.57
C GLU A 366 4.10 -4.04 5.67
N ALA A 367 4.34 -4.07 4.34
CA ALA A 367 3.48 -4.77 3.38
C ALA A 367 3.46 -6.29 3.62
N GLU A 368 4.63 -6.87 3.86
CA GLU A 368 4.79 -8.28 4.20
C GLU A 368 4.01 -8.62 5.47
N TYR A 369 4.17 -7.82 6.53
CA TYR A 369 3.40 -7.95 7.77
C TYR A 369 1.87 -8.00 7.53
N PHE A 370 1.32 -7.09 6.73
CA PHE A 370 -0.12 -7.10 6.42
C PHE A 370 -0.54 -8.39 5.69
N CYS A 371 0.25 -8.84 4.71
CA CYS A 371 -0.01 -10.06 3.95
C CYS A 371 0.04 -11.31 4.85
N ARG A 372 1.09 -11.44 5.67
CA ARG A 372 1.25 -12.52 6.65
C ARG A 372 0.14 -12.50 7.69
N ARG A 373 -0.26 -11.33 8.19
CA ARG A 373 -1.40 -11.17 9.09
C ARG A 373 -2.70 -11.70 8.49
N LYS A 374 -3.04 -11.39 7.22
CA LYS A 374 -4.21 -11.96 6.53
C LYS A 374 -4.08 -13.49 6.43
N ILE A 375 -2.92 -13.98 5.97
CA ILE A 375 -2.68 -15.43 5.80
C ILE A 375 -2.86 -16.19 7.12
N LEU A 376 -2.37 -15.65 8.23
CA LEU A 376 -2.46 -16.28 9.54
C LEU A 376 -3.86 -16.09 10.15
N LEU A 377 -4.34 -14.85 10.32
CA LEU A 377 -5.56 -14.57 11.07
C LEU A 377 -6.85 -14.80 10.29
N VAL A 378 -6.87 -14.57 8.97
CA VAL A 378 -8.08 -14.81 8.14
C VAL A 378 -8.04 -16.23 7.57
N ASN A 379 -7.07 -16.52 6.70
CA ASN A 379 -6.99 -17.83 6.03
C ASN A 379 -6.66 -18.96 7.02
N GLY A 380 -5.81 -18.71 8.01
CA GLY A 380 -5.45 -19.66 9.04
C GLY A 380 -6.59 -19.94 10.03
N MET A 381 -7.37 -18.93 10.44
CA MET A 381 -8.53 -19.19 11.31
C MET A 381 -9.68 -19.86 10.57
N HIS A 382 -9.98 -19.53 9.31
CA HIS A 382 -10.87 -20.34 8.47
C HIS A 382 -10.43 -21.82 8.44
N THR A 383 -9.12 -22.06 8.30
CA THR A 383 -8.57 -23.42 8.31
C THR A 383 -8.74 -24.09 9.68
N THR A 384 -8.52 -23.37 10.79
CA THR A 384 -8.80 -23.84 12.15
C THR A 384 -10.28 -24.21 12.35
N LEU A 385 -11.21 -23.37 11.89
CA LEU A 385 -12.66 -23.66 11.97
C LEU A 385 -13.03 -24.90 11.16
N ALA A 386 -12.50 -25.06 9.94
CA ALA A 386 -12.69 -26.27 9.14
C ALA A 386 -12.19 -27.53 9.85
N PHE A 387 -11.03 -27.50 10.49
CA PHE A 387 -10.55 -28.64 11.27
C PHE A 387 -11.34 -28.90 12.57
N ILE A 388 -11.90 -27.86 13.22
CA ILE A 388 -12.84 -28.04 14.34
C ILE A 388 -14.13 -28.72 13.85
N THR A 389 -14.71 -28.28 12.73
CA THR A 389 -15.87 -28.91 12.09
C THR A 389 -15.60 -30.38 11.77
N LEU A 390 -14.48 -30.70 11.12
CA LEU A 390 -14.11 -32.09 10.82
C LEU A 390 -13.92 -32.90 12.11
N CYS A 391 -13.21 -32.36 13.12
CA CYS A 391 -13.03 -33.07 14.39
C CYS A 391 -14.35 -33.38 15.12
N LYS A 392 -15.39 -32.57 14.91
CA LYS A 392 -16.75 -32.70 15.48
C LYS A 392 -17.64 -33.67 14.72
N LEU A 393 -17.55 -33.70 13.39
CA LEU A 393 -18.47 -34.44 12.50
C LEU A 393 -17.88 -35.74 11.96
N GLU A 394 -16.56 -35.86 11.84
CA GLU A 394 -15.86 -36.99 11.21
C GLU A 394 -15.06 -37.80 12.23
N SER A 395 -15.38 -39.09 12.36
CA SER A 395 -14.79 -39.99 13.37
C SER A 395 -13.46 -40.64 12.95
N GLY A 396 -13.10 -40.58 11.67
CA GLY A 396 -11.93 -41.30 11.12
C GLY A 396 -11.25 -40.59 9.96
N VAL A 397 -10.60 -41.35 9.08
CA VAL A 397 -10.08 -40.84 7.80
C VAL A 397 -11.25 -40.39 6.93
N LEU A 398 -11.12 -39.24 6.25
CA LEU A 398 -12.16 -38.72 5.37
C LEU A 398 -12.46 -39.71 4.24
N GLN A 399 -13.73 -40.09 4.08
CA GLN A 399 -14.21 -40.99 3.03
C GLN A 399 -15.17 -40.28 2.08
N GLY A 400 -14.97 -40.46 0.78
CA GLY A 400 -15.75 -39.79 -0.26
C GLY A 400 -15.69 -38.26 -0.15
N ASP A 401 -16.77 -37.62 -0.57
CA ASP A 401 -16.87 -36.17 -0.70
C ASP A 401 -17.88 -35.52 0.27
N GLY A 402 -18.62 -36.30 1.07
CA GLY A 402 -19.66 -35.76 1.97
C GLY A 402 -19.13 -34.72 2.96
N TRP A 403 -17.89 -34.89 3.44
CA TRP A 403 -17.22 -33.93 4.32
C TRP A 403 -17.03 -32.54 3.70
N LYS A 404 -17.04 -32.42 2.36
CA LYS A 404 -16.89 -31.14 1.66
C LYS A 404 -18.08 -30.21 1.92
N GLU A 405 -19.26 -30.79 2.15
CA GLU A 405 -20.51 -30.05 2.34
C GLU A 405 -20.74 -29.59 3.78
N HIS A 406 -19.92 -30.04 4.73
CA HIS A 406 -20.02 -29.63 6.14
C HIS A 406 -19.86 -28.12 6.29
N ILE A 407 -20.92 -27.48 6.82
CA ILE A 407 -20.92 -26.06 7.17
C ILE A 407 -19.94 -25.83 8.32
N LEU A 408 -19.16 -24.75 8.23
CA LEU A 408 -18.17 -24.42 9.26
C LEU A 408 -18.84 -24.09 10.60
N VAL A 409 -18.23 -24.54 11.70
CA VAL A 409 -18.50 -24.01 13.03
C VAL A 409 -18.00 -22.57 13.04
N THR A 410 -18.88 -21.62 13.34
CA THR A 410 -18.58 -20.19 13.44
C THR A 410 -18.73 -19.76 14.91
N PRO A 411 -18.20 -18.59 15.32
CA PRO A 411 -18.41 -18.12 16.69
C PRO A 411 -19.89 -17.97 17.11
N ALA A 412 -20.80 -17.79 16.14
CA ALA A 412 -22.24 -17.76 16.37
C ALA A 412 -22.90 -19.15 16.53
N THR A 413 -22.31 -20.22 15.97
CA THR A 413 -22.85 -21.59 16.06
C THR A 413 -22.06 -22.50 17.02
N ALA A 414 -20.91 -22.04 17.49
CA ALA A 414 -20.03 -22.72 18.44
C ALA A 414 -20.58 -22.70 19.88
N THR A 415 -20.35 -23.79 20.63
CA THR A 415 -20.54 -23.78 22.09
C THR A 415 -19.58 -22.82 22.79
N GLU A 416 -19.78 -22.54 24.08
CA GLU A 416 -18.84 -21.72 24.86
C GLU A 416 -17.42 -22.34 24.89
N GLN A 417 -17.32 -23.68 25.00
CA GLN A 417 -16.04 -24.38 25.00
C GLN A 417 -15.36 -24.33 23.62
N GLU A 418 -16.14 -24.44 22.53
CA GLU A 418 -15.65 -24.28 21.17
C GLU A 418 -15.19 -22.83 20.91
N ASN A 419 -15.95 -21.84 21.38
CA ASN A 419 -15.56 -20.42 21.29
C ASN A 419 -14.26 -20.12 22.09
N ALA A 420 -14.09 -20.72 23.27
CA ALA A 420 -12.84 -20.62 24.03
C ALA A 420 -11.66 -21.29 23.31
N LEU A 421 -11.87 -22.42 22.64
CA LEU A 421 -10.87 -23.08 21.78
C LEU A 421 -10.49 -22.19 20.58
N VAL A 422 -11.48 -21.64 19.88
CA VAL A 422 -11.28 -20.72 18.74
C VAL A 422 -10.52 -19.46 19.15
N TRP A 423 -10.85 -18.86 20.29
CA TRP A 423 -10.14 -17.68 20.79
C TRP A 423 -8.68 -17.99 21.16
N ARG A 424 -8.41 -19.12 21.84
CA ARG A 424 -7.03 -19.58 22.13
C ARG A 424 -6.21 -19.75 20.84
N TRP A 425 -6.80 -20.33 19.79
CA TRP A 425 -6.15 -20.44 18.48
C TRP A 425 -5.87 -19.08 17.83
N ALA A 426 -6.82 -18.14 17.89
CA ALA A 426 -6.61 -16.79 17.38
C ALA A 426 -5.45 -16.07 18.10
N VAL A 427 -5.37 -16.20 19.42
CA VAL A 427 -4.28 -15.64 20.25
C VAL A 427 -2.93 -16.30 19.92
N ALA A 428 -2.88 -17.61 19.72
CA ALA A 428 -1.66 -18.31 19.29
C ALA A 428 -1.15 -17.81 17.93
N ARG A 429 -2.06 -17.52 16.98
CA ARG A 429 -1.71 -16.94 15.69
C ARG A 429 -1.28 -15.48 15.79
N VAL A 430 -1.90 -14.67 16.66
CA VAL A 430 -1.41 -13.31 16.96
C VAL A 430 0.01 -13.37 17.53
N MET A 431 0.29 -14.31 18.44
CA MET A 431 1.63 -14.52 18.99
C MET A 431 2.64 -14.90 17.90
N TYR A 432 2.26 -15.74 16.93
CA TYR A 432 3.09 -16.06 15.77
C TYR A 432 3.39 -14.82 14.91
N VAL A 433 2.39 -13.99 14.58
CA VAL A 433 2.59 -12.73 13.82
C VAL A 433 3.57 -11.79 14.54
N MET A 434 3.51 -11.72 15.87
CA MET A 434 4.39 -10.90 16.71
C MET A 434 5.79 -11.48 16.92
N TRP A 435 6.02 -12.72 16.49
CA TRP A 435 7.33 -13.36 16.45
C TRP A 435 7.95 -13.29 15.05
N GLU A 436 7.13 -13.49 14.01
CA GLU A 436 7.55 -13.43 12.59
C GLU A 436 7.96 -12.01 12.15
N HIS A 437 7.40 -10.96 12.78
CA HIS A 437 7.72 -9.57 12.47
C HIS A 437 8.18 -8.77 13.69
N GLU A 438 9.15 -7.88 13.49
CA GLU A 438 9.62 -6.98 14.53
C GLU A 438 8.49 -6.08 15.07
N PRO A 439 8.35 -5.92 16.40
CA PRO A 439 7.28 -5.11 16.98
C PRO A 439 7.23 -3.67 16.47
N ASP A 440 8.39 -3.11 16.10
CA ASP A 440 8.49 -1.72 15.67
C ASP A 440 8.06 -1.53 14.19
N ILE A 441 8.13 -2.59 13.36
CA ILE A 441 7.49 -2.66 12.02
C ILE A 441 5.96 -2.69 12.17
N ILE A 442 5.44 -3.53 13.08
CA ILE A 442 4.00 -3.62 13.35
C ILE A 442 3.47 -2.27 13.88
N LYS A 443 4.23 -1.59 14.75
CA LYS A 443 3.90 -0.25 15.23
C LYS A 443 3.84 0.78 14.11
N ALA A 444 4.85 0.82 13.25
CA ALA A 444 4.93 1.74 12.13
C ALA A 444 3.78 1.54 11.13
N ALA A 445 3.47 0.29 10.79
CA ALA A 445 2.34 -0.09 9.93
C ALA A 445 0.97 0.41 10.44
N HIS A 446 0.80 0.55 11.76
CA HIS A 446 -0.43 1.02 12.40
C HIS A 446 -0.38 2.47 12.90
N ASN A 447 0.75 3.17 12.73
CA ASN A 447 1.00 4.50 13.29
C ASN A 447 0.78 4.58 14.82
N ILE A 448 1.14 3.53 15.55
CA ILE A 448 1.05 3.43 17.02
C ILE A 448 2.45 3.36 17.63
N ASN A 449 2.58 3.71 18.92
CA ASN A 449 3.91 3.84 19.54
C ASN A 449 4.15 2.85 20.71
N THR A 450 3.11 2.23 21.26
CA THR A 450 3.24 1.36 22.43
C THR A 450 3.02 -0.13 22.14
N ASP A 451 3.72 -0.97 22.91
CA ASP A 451 3.51 -2.43 22.92
C ASP A 451 2.08 -2.82 23.35
N GLU A 452 1.38 -1.95 24.09
CA GLU A 452 0.00 -2.21 24.50
C GLU A 452 -0.99 -1.95 23.38
N GLU A 453 -0.85 -0.84 22.65
CA GLU A 453 -1.64 -0.58 21.45
C GLU A 453 -1.41 -1.66 20.40
N LEU A 454 -0.17 -2.15 20.22
CA LEU A 454 0.15 -3.25 19.30
C LEU A 454 -0.66 -4.50 19.64
N CYS A 455 -0.60 -4.95 20.91
CA CYS A 455 -1.38 -6.10 21.37
C CYS A 455 -2.89 -5.87 21.20
N ARG A 456 -3.40 -4.69 21.58
CA ARG A 456 -4.82 -4.34 21.44
C ARG A 456 -5.28 -4.32 19.98
N THR A 457 -4.47 -3.81 19.06
CA THR A 457 -4.77 -3.74 17.62
C THR A 457 -4.80 -5.12 16.98
N LEU A 458 -3.82 -5.99 17.26
CA LEU A 458 -3.83 -7.36 16.74
C LEU A 458 -4.96 -8.21 17.34
N LEU A 459 -5.23 -8.09 18.65
CA LEU A 459 -6.36 -8.78 19.29
C LEU A 459 -7.71 -8.24 18.78
N ARG A 460 -7.84 -6.94 18.50
CA ARG A 460 -9.03 -6.35 17.86
C ARG A 460 -9.22 -6.95 16.47
N TYR A 461 -8.18 -6.96 15.63
CA TYR A 461 -8.23 -7.55 14.29
C TYR A 461 -8.64 -9.03 14.33
N ALA A 462 -8.09 -9.81 15.28
CA ALA A 462 -8.49 -11.20 15.49
C ALA A 462 -9.97 -11.35 15.88
N LYS A 463 -10.48 -10.51 16.80
CA LYS A 463 -11.91 -10.50 17.18
C LYS A 463 -12.81 -10.12 16.01
N THR A 464 -12.46 -9.07 15.26
CA THR A 464 -13.19 -8.65 14.05
C THR A 464 -13.20 -9.76 13.01
N THR A 465 -12.07 -10.43 12.79
CA THR A 465 -11.96 -11.56 11.85
C THR A 465 -12.86 -12.73 12.24
N LEU A 466 -12.90 -13.09 13.53
CA LEU A 466 -13.83 -14.10 14.03
C LEU A 466 -15.29 -13.67 13.85
N GLY A 467 -15.63 -12.40 14.11
CA GLY A 467 -16.96 -11.85 13.88
C GLY A 467 -17.40 -11.90 12.41
N ARG A 468 -16.48 -11.67 11.45
CA ARG A 468 -16.73 -11.79 10.01
C ARG A 468 -17.21 -13.20 9.63
N PHE A 469 -16.62 -14.24 10.20
CA PHE A 469 -17.00 -15.64 9.91
C PHE A 469 -18.41 -16.01 10.41
N SER A 470 -18.98 -15.26 11.36
CA SER A 470 -20.37 -15.48 11.80
C SER A 470 -21.42 -14.95 10.82
N GLY A 471 -21.04 -14.09 9.86
CA GLY A 471 -21.98 -13.39 8.95
C GLY A 471 -22.22 -14.08 7.61
N VAL A 472 -21.46 -15.13 7.28
CA VAL A 472 -21.55 -15.83 5.98
C VAL A 472 -21.33 -17.32 6.19
N GLU A 473 -22.23 -18.16 5.67
CA GLU A 473 -22.03 -19.62 5.69
C GLU A 473 -20.90 -20.03 4.74
N ASP A 474 -20.02 -20.90 5.23
CA ASP A 474 -18.92 -21.46 4.45
C ASP A 474 -18.83 -22.97 4.68
N LYS A 475 -18.18 -23.67 3.75
CA LYS A 475 -18.08 -25.13 3.69
C LYS A 475 -16.63 -25.62 3.81
N ALA A 476 -16.42 -26.71 4.55
CA ALA A 476 -15.10 -27.30 4.75
C ALA A 476 -14.40 -27.64 3.41
N GLY A 477 -15.15 -28.09 2.40
CA GLY A 477 -14.63 -28.38 1.06
C GLY A 477 -14.07 -27.16 0.34
N ARG A 478 -14.63 -25.96 0.55
CA ARG A 478 -14.10 -24.72 -0.05
C ARG A 478 -12.78 -24.30 0.60
N VAL A 479 -12.72 -24.31 1.93
CA VAL A 479 -11.51 -23.91 2.68
C VAL A 479 -10.35 -24.89 2.47
N LEU A 480 -10.66 -26.19 2.48
CA LEU A 480 -9.68 -27.27 2.37
C LEU A 480 -9.44 -27.77 0.94
N GLY A 481 -10.11 -27.18 -0.06
CA GLY A 481 -10.00 -27.57 -1.48
C GLY A 481 -8.59 -27.47 -2.07
N GLY A 482 -7.70 -26.68 -1.46
CA GLY A 482 -6.26 -26.65 -1.77
C GLY A 482 -5.44 -27.82 -1.17
N GLY A 483 -6.10 -28.93 -0.81
CA GLY A 483 -5.54 -30.13 -0.20
C GLY A 483 -5.56 -30.11 1.32
N VAL A 484 -6.24 -31.09 1.94
CA VAL A 484 -6.36 -31.21 3.42
C VAL A 484 -4.98 -31.29 4.08
N ALA A 485 -4.07 -32.12 3.57
CA ALA A 485 -2.70 -32.25 4.09
C ALA A 485 -1.89 -30.94 3.97
N ASN A 486 -1.97 -30.26 2.83
CA ASN A 486 -1.31 -28.96 2.61
C ASN A 486 -1.82 -27.89 3.59
N ARG A 487 -3.13 -27.84 3.83
CA ARG A 487 -3.75 -26.91 4.78
C ARG A 487 -3.46 -27.27 6.25
N PHE A 488 -3.35 -28.54 6.57
CA PHE A 488 -2.91 -29.00 7.88
C PHE A 488 -1.47 -28.57 8.17
N GLU A 489 -0.50 -28.97 7.34
CA GLU A 489 0.92 -28.67 7.58
C GLU A 489 1.19 -27.16 7.53
N GLY A 490 0.86 -26.52 6.40
CA GLY A 490 1.19 -25.12 6.12
C GLY A 490 0.32 -24.08 6.81
N ARG A 491 -0.65 -24.47 7.67
CA ARG A 491 -1.47 -23.50 8.44
C ARG A 491 -1.86 -23.94 9.84
N LEU A 492 -1.92 -25.24 10.15
CA LEU A 492 -2.34 -25.75 11.46
C LEU A 492 -1.13 -26.24 12.28
N ASN A 493 -0.39 -27.22 11.75
CA ASN A 493 0.75 -27.85 12.42
C ASN A 493 1.89 -26.83 12.68
N MET A 494 2.15 -25.91 11.75
CA MET A 494 3.14 -24.84 11.93
C MET A 494 2.97 -24.04 13.24
N ILE A 495 1.73 -23.86 13.74
CA ILE A 495 1.46 -23.12 14.98
C ILE A 495 1.81 -23.98 16.21
N LYS A 496 1.56 -25.29 16.16
CA LYS A 496 2.03 -26.24 17.19
C LYS A 496 3.56 -26.24 17.24
N SER A 497 4.22 -26.41 16.09
CA SER A 497 5.69 -26.42 16.00
C SER A 497 6.32 -25.11 16.50
N PHE A 498 5.72 -23.96 16.19
CA PHE A 498 6.14 -22.66 16.73
C PHE A 498 6.08 -22.63 18.26
N LEU A 499 4.96 -23.03 18.86
CA LEU A 499 4.82 -22.99 20.33
C LEU A 499 5.76 -23.98 21.03
N GLU A 500 5.93 -25.19 20.49
CA GLU A 500 6.76 -26.24 21.11
C GLU A 500 8.26 -25.93 21.06
N ASN A 501 8.74 -25.16 20.08
CA ASN A 501 10.14 -24.74 19.98
C ASN A 501 10.52 -23.52 20.84
N GLU A 502 9.57 -22.96 21.61
CA GLU A 502 9.74 -21.82 22.54
C GLU A 502 10.64 -20.67 22.04
N PRO A 503 10.42 -20.12 20.83
CA PRO A 503 11.32 -19.13 20.28
C PRO A 503 11.33 -17.83 21.11
N PRO A 504 12.48 -17.13 21.16
CA PRO A 504 12.60 -15.88 21.90
C PRO A 504 11.68 -14.81 21.31
N MET A 505 10.91 -14.16 22.18
CA MET A 505 10.17 -12.93 21.87
C MET A 505 10.71 -11.77 22.73
N ARG A 506 10.52 -10.54 22.27
CA ARG A 506 10.87 -9.32 23.04
C ARG A 506 10.26 -9.41 24.45
N THR A 507 11.09 -9.15 25.46
CA THR A 507 10.75 -9.36 26.88
C THR A 507 9.47 -8.63 27.28
N GLY A 508 8.58 -9.33 28.00
CA GLY A 508 7.30 -8.80 28.46
C GLY A 508 6.17 -8.74 27.41
N LEU A 509 6.47 -8.71 26.11
CA LEU A 509 5.45 -8.56 25.06
C LEU A 509 4.49 -9.77 25.00
N ARG A 510 5.03 -10.99 25.09
CA ARG A 510 4.27 -12.25 25.21
C ARG A 510 3.30 -12.24 26.39
N ALA A 511 3.79 -11.86 27.58
CA ALA A 511 2.98 -11.78 28.79
C ALA A 511 1.89 -10.69 28.69
N LYS A 512 2.21 -9.56 28.06
CA LYS A 512 1.25 -8.48 27.80
C LYS A 512 0.12 -8.94 26.86
N LEU A 513 0.44 -9.63 25.77
CA LEU A 513 -0.55 -10.22 24.85
C LEU A 513 -1.51 -11.16 25.59
N LEU A 514 -0.96 -12.15 26.32
CA LEU A 514 -1.75 -13.15 27.04
C LEU A 514 -2.66 -12.52 28.11
N LYS A 515 -2.14 -11.53 28.86
CA LYS A 515 -2.93 -10.76 29.85
C LYS A 515 -4.09 -10.01 29.20
N LEU A 516 -3.84 -9.30 28.08
CA LEU A 516 -4.88 -8.55 27.35
C LEU A 516 -5.90 -9.47 26.65
N ALA A 517 -5.48 -10.68 26.27
CA ALA A 517 -6.35 -11.69 25.68
C ALA A 517 -7.22 -12.43 26.71
N GLY A 518 -6.89 -12.37 28.00
CA GLY A 518 -7.53 -13.18 29.05
C GLY A 518 -7.20 -14.67 28.96
N VAL A 519 -6.06 -15.03 28.36
CA VAL A 519 -5.70 -16.44 28.05
C VAL A 519 -4.46 -16.87 28.82
N LYS A 520 -4.55 -18.01 29.52
CA LYS A 520 -3.39 -18.69 30.10
C LYS A 520 -2.59 -19.41 29.01
N GLU A 521 -1.27 -19.35 29.12
CA GLU A 521 -0.38 -19.95 28.11
C GLU A 521 -0.49 -21.48 28.04
N SER A 522 -0.60 -22.14 29.20
CA SER A 522 -0.85 -23.58 29.32
C SER A 522 -2.05 -24.02 28.47
N ASP A 523 -3.16 -23.33 28.65
CA ASP A 523 -4.45 -23.64 28.04
C ASP A 523 -4.40 -23.39 26.52
N MET A 524 -3.67 -22.36 26.10
CA MET A 524 -3.44 -22.05 24.68
C MET A 524 -2.60 -23.13 23.99
N ARG A 525 -1.49 -23.55 24.62
CA ARG A 525 -0.61 -24.61 24.09
C ARG A 525 -1.34 -25.94 23.98
N GLU A 526 -2.11 -26.31 25.01
CA GLU A 526 -2.88 -27.55 25.00
C GLU A 526 -4.01 -27.52 23.96
N ALA A 527 -4.72 -26.40 23.84
CA ALA A 527 -5.73 -26.19 22.80
C ALA A 527 -5.17 -26.29 21.37
N VAL A 528 -3.94 -25.83 21.14
CA VAL A 528 -3.24 -25.97 19.85
C VAL A 528 -2.80 -27.41 19.62
N ARG A 529 -2.15 -28.04 20.60
CA ARG A 529 -1.68 -29.43 20.54
C ARG A 529 -2.83 -30.39 20.25
N SER A 530 -3.88 -30.34 21.06
CA SER A 530 -5.02 -31.25 21.00
C SER A 530 -5.74 -31.20 19.66
N LEU A 531 -6.00 -30.00 19.11
CA LEU A 531 -6.64 -29.88 17.79
C LEU A 531 -5.75 -30.43 16.66
N VAL A 532 -4.44 -30.16 16.67
CA VAL A 532 -3.51 -30.68 15.66
C VAL A 532 -3.43 -32.21 15.72
N GLU A 533 -3.33 -32.78 16.92
CA GLU A 533 -3.28 -34.24 17.12
C GLU A 533 -4.58 -34.91 16.68
N GLN A 534 -5.74 -34.37 17.06
CA GLN A 534 -7.04 -34.86 16.60
C GLN A 534 -7.22 -34.75 15.08
N SER A 535 -6.72 -33.67 14.47
CA SER A 535 -6.83 -33.41 13.02
C SER A 535 -5.90 -34.27 12.17
N SER A 536 -4.83 -34.83 12.76
CA SER A 536 -3.86 -35.68 12.05
C SER A 536 -4.48 -36.91 11.37
N ARG A 537 -5.65 -37.38 11.87
CA ARG A 537 -6.41 -38.48 11.27
C ARG A 537 -6.93 -38.21 9.85
N PHE A 538 -7.08 -36.93 9.48
CA PHE A 538 -7.63 -36.53 8.18
C PHE A 538 -6.58 -36.41 7.06
N VAL A 539 -5.28 -36.43 7.39
CA VAL A 539 -4.21 -36.17 6.42
C VAL A 539 -3.49 -37.42 5.92
N GLY A 540 -3.82 -38.60 6.43
CA GLY A 540 -3.25 -39.88 5.97
C GLY A 540 -1.75 -40.07 6.25
N VAL A 541 -1.11 -39.12 6.95
CA VAL A 541 0.31 -39.20 7.31
C VAL A 541 0.48 -40.26 8.39
N LYS A 542 1.28 -41.29 8.10
CA LYS A 542 1.77 -42.22 9.13
C LYS A 542 2.56 -41.41 10.16
N VAL A 543 2.00 -41.23 11.35
CA VAL A 543 2.75 -40.70 12.50
C VAL A 543 3.90 -41.66 12.78
N ASN A 544 5.12 -41.24 12.45
CA ASN A 544 6.33 -41.99 12.81
C ASN A 544 6.41 -42.04 14.34
N LYS A 545 5.97 -43.15 14.94
CA LYS A 545 6.32 -43.47 16.32
C LYS A 545 7.86 -43.44 16.43
N PRO A 546 8.45 -42.76 17.41
CA PRO A 546 9.88 -42.81 17.62
C PRO A 546 10.29 -44.27 17.78
N ALA A 547 11.30 -44.70 17.02
CA ALA A 547 11.79 -46.07 17.07
C ALA A 547 12.18 -46.42 18.51
N ALA A 548 11.64 -47.51 19.04
CA ALA A 548 12.02 -48.00 20.35
C ALA A 548 13.53 -48.23 20.36
N LYS A 549 14.24 -47.67 21.36
CA LYS A 549 15.67 -47.92 21.53
C LYS A 549 15.88 -49.43 21.71
N VAL A 550 16.46 -50.07 20.70
CA VAL A 550 17.01 -51.41 20.85
C VAL A 550 18.20 -51.28 21.79
N VAL A 551 18.00 -51.66 23.04
CA VAL A 551 19.10 -51.89 23.98
C VAL A 551 19.77 -53.18 23.54
N VAL A 552 20.97 -53.04 22.96
CA VAL A 552 21.84 -54.20 22.70
C VAL A 552 22.59 -54.47 24.00
N THR A 553 22.32 -55.65 24.58
CA THR A 553 23.15 -56.30 25.60
C THR A 553 24.27 -57.09 24.94
#